data_AF-A0A132B4J9-F1
#
_entry.id   AF-A0A132B4J9-F1
#
_cell.length_a   1.000
_cell.length_b   1.000
_cell.length_c   1.000
_cell.angle_alpha   90.00
_cell.angle_beta   90.00
_cell.angle_gamma   90.00
#
_symmetry.space_group_name_H-M   'P 1'
#
loop_
_entity.id
_entity.type
_entity.pdbx_description
1 polymer ?
#
loop_
_entity_poly.entity_id
_entity_poly.type
_entity_poly.pdbx_seq_one_letter_code
_entity_poly.pdbx_strand_id
1 'polypeptide(L)'
;MCHQQSEPNGEQAFSSSYHTDSQEHSALSPAKSQTNGVQTAMTKRQAKDLANTLNDISRTQAGQSFKAPVEQLWPGCADAYAAKIPNPVDLSIIELKVKNNAYQSMDDLRADVILLYQNSVDFNGIDHIVTSAALEVRDTILKAISDMEEGKWSTRASVRGV
;
A
#
# COMPACT_ATOMS: atom_id res chain seq x y z
N MET A 1 -9.88 -18.31 18.58
CA MET A 1 -10.98 -19.29 18.63
C MET A 1 -11.23 -19.77 17.20
N CYS A 2 -10.72 -20.95 16.87
CA CYS A 2 -10.86 -21.58 15.56
C CYS A 2 -12.27 -22.14 15.38
N HIS A 3 -12.88 -21.89 14.22
CA HIS A 3 -13.93 -22.76 13.69
C HIS A 3 -13.65 -23.05 12.21
N GLN A 4 -13.54 -24.34 11.93
CA GLN A 4 -13.34 -24.97 10.62
C GLN A 4 -14.70 -25.18 9.95
N GLN A 5 -14.86 -24.79 8.69
CA GLN A 5 -15.90 -25.34 7.81
C GLN A 5 -15.35 -25.55 6.39
N SER A 6 -15.93 -26.53 5.70
CA SER A 6 -15.47 -27.24 4.51
C SER A 6 -16.31 -26.91 3.27
N GLU A 7 -15.66 -26.89 2.10
CA GLU A 7 -16.21 -26.67 0.74
C GLU A 7 -17.14 -27.81 0.24
N PRO A 8 -17.91 -27.56 -0.85
CA PRO A 8 -17.74 -28.42 -2.01
C PRO A 8 -17.75 -27.73 -3.40
N ASN A 9 -17.09 -28.45 -4.31
CA ASN A 9 -16.71 -28.17 -5.70
C ASN A 9 -17.87 -28.34 -6.72
N GLY A 10 -17.80 -27.65 -7.87
CA GLY A 10 -18.78 -27.77 -8.96
C GLY A 10 -18.30 -27.18 -10.30
N GLU A 11 -17.57 -27.98 -11.09
CA GLU A 11 -17.26 -27.75 -12.51
C GLU A 11 -18.48 -28.02 -13.41
N GLN A 12 -18.75 -27.17 -14.41
CA GLN A 12 -19.16 -27.60 -15.76
C GLN A 12 -18.73 -26.58 -16.84
N ALA A 13 -18.08 -27.11 -17.87
CA ALA A 13 -17.56 -26.43 -19.05
C ALA A 13 -18.60 -26.30 -20.18
N PHE A 14 -18.47 -25.28 -21.03
CA PHE A 14 -18.91 -25.38 -22.43
C PHE A 14 -17.94 -24.65 -23.37
N SER A 15 -17.71 -25.29 -24.51
CA SER A 15 -16.66 -25.02 -25.50
C SER A 15 -17.23 -24.40 -26.77
N SER A 16 -16.33 -23.74 -27.51
CA SER A 16 -16.31 -23.54 -28.97
C SER A 16 -16.96 -22.27 -29.52
N SER A 17 -16.51 -21.62 -30.61
CA SER A 17 -15.21 -21.25 -31.20
C SER A 17 -15.55 -20.51 -32.53
N TYR A 18 -14.62 -19.67 -33.00
CA TYR A 18 -14.48 -19.00 -34.33
C TYR A 18 -15.60 -18.11 -34.91
N HIS A 19 -15.26 -16.84 -35.22
CA HIS A 19 -15.10 -16.32 -36.59
C HIS A 19 -14.33 -14.97 -36.62
N THR A 20 -13.61 -14.77 -37.73
CA THR A 20 -12.61 -13.74 -38.11
C THR A 20 -13.20 -12.50 -38.80
N ASP A 21 -12.54 -11.34 -38.68
CA ASP A 21 -11.85 -10.61 -39.78
C ASP A 21 -11.78 -9.06 -39.62
N SER A 22 -10.56 -8.56 -39.90
CA SER A 22 -10.00 -7.24 -40.29
C SER A 22 -10.83 -5.93 -40.36
N GLN A 23 -10.26 -4.82 -39.88
CA GLN A 23 -9.68 -3.73 -40.72
C GLN A 23 -9.18 -2.51 -39.91
N GLU A 24 -7.95 -2.09 -40.22
CA GLU A 24 -7.31 -0.82 -39.84
C GLU A 24 -8.03 0.41 -40.41
N HIS A 25 -8.02 1.54 -39.69
CA HIS A 25 -7.79 2.86 -40.29
C HIS A 25 -7.08 3.80 -39.29
N SER A 26 -5.98 4.38 -39.77
CA SER A 26 -5.07 5.31 -39.10
C SER A 26 -5.68 6.67 -38.76
N ALA A 27 -5.21 7.31 -37.67
CA ALA A 27 -5.03 8.77 -37.62
C ALA A 27 -4.02 9.16 -36.51
N LEU A 28 -3.13 10.08 -36.89
CA LEU A 28 -1.93 10.51 -36.19
C LEU A 28 -2.17 11.56 -35.09
N SER A 29 -1.52 11.37 -33.92
CA SER A 29 -0.75 12.35 -33.09
C SER A 29 -1.43 13.62 -32.50
N PRO A 30 -0.90 14.26 -31.42
CA PRO A 30 0.50 14.21 -30.95
C PRO A 30 0.77 13.94 -29.45
N ALA A 31 2.02 13.50 -29.27
CA ALA A 31 2.81 13.25 -28.07
C ALA A 31 2.73 14.27 -26.91
N LYS A 32 2.87 13.74 -25.69
CA LYS A 32 3.96 13.95 -24.69
C LYS A 32 3.47 13.30 -23.38
N SER A 33 4.14 12.36 -22.73
CA SER A 33 5.58 12.27 -22.51
C SER A 33 5.99 10.81 -22.32
N GLN A 34 7.00 10.38 -23.07
CA GLN A 34 7.87 9.28 -22.67
C GLN A 34 8.76 9.80 -21.54
N THR A 35 8.71 9.21 -20.35
CA THR A 35 9.80 9.32 -19.39
C THR A 35 10.58 8.01 -19.38
N ASN A 36 11.74 8.04 -20.01
CA ASN A 36 12.80 7.07 -19.82
C ASN A 36 13.12 6.96 -18.31
N GLY A 37 13.28 5.72 -17.83
CA GLY A 37 13.40 5.38 -16.42
C GLY A 37 14.65 5.92 -15.73
N VAL A 38 14.49 7.04 -15.03
CA VAL A 38 15.38 7.43 -13.93
C VAL A 38 14.57 7.29 -12.65
N GLN A 39 14.75 6.17 -11.94
CA GLN A 39 14.28 6.03 -10.56
C GLN A 39 15.00 7.10 -9.74
N THR A 40 14.32 8.21 -9.49
CA THR A 40 14.96 9.38 -8.88
C THR A 40 14.82 9.25 -7.37
N ALA A 41 15.95 9.32 -6.66
CA ALA A 41 15.98 9.28 -5.20
C ALA A 41 15.13 10.40 -4.59
N MET A 42 14.49 10.11 -3.46
CA MET A 42 13.66 11.08 -2.73
C MET A 42 14.48 12.29 -2.30
N THR A 43 13.95 13.50 -2.50
CA THR A 43 14.58 14.71 -1.95
C THR A 43 14.46 14.75 -0.43
N LYS A 44 15.40 15.40 0.26
CA LYS A 44 15.32 15.60 1.73
C LYS A 44 14.02 16.28 2.17
N ARG A 45 13.48 17.17 1.33
CA ARG A 45 12.19 17.84 1.61
C ARG A 45 11.04 16.86 1.54
N GLN A 46 10.96 16.04 0.49
CA GLN A 46 9.95 14.99 0.37
C GLN A 46 10.03 14.00 1.53
N ALA A 47 11.24 13.57 1.92
CA ALA A 47 11.43 12.68 3.06
C ALA A 47 10.90 13.28 4.37
N LYS A 48 11.16 14.57 4.63
CA LYS A 48 10.63 15.27 5.80
C LYS A 48 9.10 15.37 5.77
N ASP A 49 8.54 15.73 4.62
CA ASP A 49 7.08 15.87 4.45
C ASP A 49 6.37 14.53 4.59
N LEU A 50 6.95 13.44 4.08
CA LEU A 50 6.45 12.07 4.27
C LEU A 50 6.55 11.62 5.72
N ALA A 51 7.66 11.89 6.41
CA ALA A 51 7.80 11.54 7.82
C ALA A 51 6.73 12.23 8.68
N ASN A 52 6.44 13.51 8.43
CA ASN A 52 5.34 14.21 9.11
C ASN A 52 3.99 13.59 8.78
N THR A 53 3.76 13.25 7.51
CA THR A 53 2.52 12.59 7.07
C THR A 53 2.31 11.24 7.78
N LEU A 54 3.35 10.40 7.84
CA LEU A 54 3.31 9.11 8.54
C LEU A 54 3.03 9.28 10.04
N ASN A 55 3.65 10.28 10.67
CA ASN A 55 3.39 10.61 12.07
C ASN A 55 1.94 11.10 12.30
N ASP A 56 1.36 11.86 11.38
CA ASP A 56 -0.04 12.28 11.51
C ASP A 56 -1.00 11.10 11.29
N ILE A 57 -0.71 10.22 10.32
CA ILE A 57 -1.49 9.00 10.07
C ILE A 57 -1.47 8.06 11.27
N SER A 58 -0.32 7.87 11.94
CA SER A 58 -0.20 6.99 13.11
C SER A 58 -1.07 7.42 14.29
N ARG A 59 -1.56 8.66 14.29
CA ARG A 59 -2.47 9.23 15.31
C ARG A 59 -3.94 9.12 14.93
N THR A 60 -4.27 8.76 13.69
CA THR A 60 -5.65 8.50 13.25
C THR A 60 -6.17 7.19 13.85
N GLN A 61 -7.49 6.99 13.84
CA GLN A 61 -8.09 5.73 14.30
C GLN A 61 -7.61 4.53 13.48
N ALA A 62 -7.47 4.69 12.17
CA ALA A 62 -6.97 3.63 11.28
C ALA A 62 -5.48 3.34 11.52
N GLY A 63 -4.65 4.38 11.63
CA GLY A 63 -3.20 4.23 11.79
C GLY A 63 -2.74 3.72 13.16
N GLN A 64 -3.56 3.84 14.21
CA GLN A 64 -3.21 3.32 15.54
C GLN A 64 -2.90 1.81 15.54
N SER A 65 -3.52 1.05 14.65
CA SER A 65 -3.28 -0.40 14.52
C SER A 65 -1.95 -0.74 13.81
N PHE A 66 -1.21 0.27 13.33
CA PHE A 66 0.02 0.06 12.57
C PHE A 66 1.15 0.98 13.05
N LYS A 67 0.98 1.67 14.18
CA LYS A 67 1.94 2.67 14.67
C LYS A 67 3.26 2.07 15.18
N ALA A 68 3.30 0.76 15.42
CA ALA A 68 4.43 0.01 15.97
C ALA A 68 4.29 -1.49 15.61
N PRO A 69 5.33 -2.31 15.82
CA PRO A 69 5.29 -3.74 15.51
C PRO A 69 4.17 -4.49 16.24
N VAL A 70 3.66 -5.56 15.62
CA VAL A 70 2.57 -6.39 16.17
C VAL A 70 2.94 -6.98 17.54
N GLU A 71 4.21 -7.32 17.75
CA GLU A 71 4.68 -7.88 19.02
C GLU A 71 4.59 -6.86 20.17
N GLN A 72 4.65 -5.56 19.87
CA GLN A 72 4.50 -4.50 20.87
C GLN A 72 3.04 -4.15 21.12
N LEU A 73 2.22 -4.10 20.07
CA LEU A 73 0.82 -3.69 20.15
C LEU A 73 -0.13 -4.83 20.57
N TRP A 74 0.17 -6.06 20.15
CA TRP A 74 -0.60 -7.28 20.46
C TRP A 74 0.30 -8.47 20.80
N PRO A 75 0.96 -8.46 21.98
CA PRO A 75 1.82 -9.56 22.41
C PRO A 75 1.15 -10.94 22.38
N GLY A 76 -0.18 -10.99 22.60
CA GLY A 76 -0.95 -12.24 22.61
C GLY A 76 -1.07 -12.96 21.27
N CYS A 77 -0.80 -12.29 20.14
CA CYS A 77 -0.77 -12.92 18.82
C CYS A 77 0.59 -12.82 18.11
N ALA A 78 1.62 -12.31 18.80
CA ALA A 78 2.97 -12.12 18.28
C ALA A 78 3.54 -13.37 17.61
N ASP A 79 3.50 -14.52 18.32
CA ASP A 79 4.06 -15.77 17.80
C ASP A 79 3.32 -16.27 16.56
N ALA A 80 1.99 -16.17 16.55
CA ALA A 80 1.17 -16.56 15.40
C ALA A 80 1.40 -15.64 14.20
N TYR A 81 1.60 -14.35 14.45
CA TYR A 81 1.92 -13.36 13.41
C TYR A 81 3.31 -13.65 12.82
N ALA A 82 4.33 -13.82 13.65
CA ALA A 82 5.69 -14.13 13.21
C ALA A 82 5.78 -15.46 12.44
N ALA A 83 4.96 -16.45 12.79
CA ALA A 83 4.91 -17.73 12.07
C ALA A 83 4.24 -17.62 10.69
N LYS A 84 3.34 -16.64 10.49
CA LYS A 84 2.55 -16.51 9.26
C LYS A 84 3.07 -15.42 8.33
N ILE A 85 3.63 -14.35 8.88
CA ILE A 85 4.01 -13.13 8.16
C ILE A 85 5.53 -13.07 8.05
N PRO A 86 6.12 -13.35 6.88
CA PRO A 86 7.57 -13.46 6.72
C PRO A 86 8.29 -12.11 6.73
N ASN A 87 7.59 -11.04 6.31
CA ASN A 87 8.16 -9.70 6.17
C ASN A 87 7.29 -8.70 6.94
N PRO A 88 7.42 -8.61 8.28
CA PRO A 88 6.67 -7.64 9.07
C PRO A 88 7.03 -6.21 8.66
N VAL A 89 6.01 -5.35 8.59
CA VAL A 89 6.17 -3.91 8.34
C VAL A 89 5.09 -3.17 9.13
N ASP A 90 5.45 -1.99 9.63
CA ASP A 90 4.57 -1.07 10.34
C ASP A 90 4.98 0.38 10.05
N LEU A 91 4.18 1.36 10.47
CA LEU A 91 4.42 2.77 10.18
C LEU A 91 5.71 3.30 10.82
N SER A 92 6.15 2.73 11.95
CA SER A 92 7.42 3.14 12.58
C SER A 92 8.63 2.67 11.75
N ILE A 93 8.56 1.47 11.16
CA ILE A 93 9.58 0.96 10.23
C ILE A 93 9.61 1.84 8.97
N ILE A 94 8.45 2.12 8.38
CA ILE A 94 8.36 2.94 7.16
C ILE A 94 8.89 4.35 7.44
N GLU A 95 8.49 4.97 8.54
CA GLU A 95 8.95 6.30 8.94
C GLU A 95 10.46 6.34 9.17
N LEU A 96 11.02 5.32 9.84
CA LEU A 96 12.47 5.19 10.05
C LEU A 96 13.22 5.09 8.73
N LYS A 97 12.74 4.25 7.79
CA LYS A 97 13.34 4.10 6.45
C LYS A 97 13.28 5.42 5.67
N VAL A 98 12.17 6.17 5.74
CA VAL A 98 12.06 7.50 5.14
C VAL A 98 13.07 8.48 5.76
N LYS A 99 13.12 8.59 7.09
CA LYS A 99 14.03 9.51 7.80
C LYS A 99 15.51 9.22 7.51
N ASN A 100 15.85 7.95 7.34
CA ASN A 100 17.21 7.49 7.07
C ASN A 100 17.55 7.46 5.58
N ASN A 101 16.64 7.90 4.69
CA ASN A 101 16.81 7.84 3.24
C ASN A 101 17.19 6.41 2.75
N ALA A 102 16.54 5.41 3.34
CA ALA A 102 16.80 3.99 3.08
C ALA A 102 16.07 3.45 1.85
N TYR A 103 15.10 4.20 1.31
CA TYR A 103 14.46 3.90 0.03
C TYR A 103 15.26 4.51 -1.11
N GLN A 104 15.52 3.72 -2.17
CA GLN A 104 16.24 4.20 -3.35
C GLN A 104 15.29 4.98 -4.28
N SER A 105 14.00 4.64 -4.26
CA SER A 105 12.94 5.25 -5.05
C SER A 105 11.63 5.40 -4.26
N MET A 106 10.69 6.22 -4.76
CA MET A 106 9.32 6.26 -4.24
C MET A 106 8.59 4.92 -4.41
N ASP A 107 8.98 4.11 -5.41
CA ASP A 107 8.37 2.80 -5.63
C ASP A 107 8.76 1.79 -4.54
N ASP A 108 9.96 1.88 -3.99
CA ASP A 108 10.36 1.07 -2.83
C ASP A 108 9.51 1.42 -1.60
N LEU A 109 9.18 2.71 -1.42
CA LEU A 109 8.27 3.16 -0.36
C LEU A 109 6.86 2.63 -0.60
N ARG A 110 6.35 2.71 -1.85
CA ARG A 110 5.03 2.15 -2.21
C ARG A 110 4.96 0.66 -1.93
N ALA A 111 6.04 -0.09 -2.21
CA ALA A 111 6.10 -1.52 -1.97
C ALA A 111 5.88 -1.86 -0.49
N ASP A 112 6.56 -1.16 0.43
CA ASP A 112 6.36 -1.35 1.88
C ASP A 112 4.95 -0.95 2.34
N VAL A 113 4.37 0.11 1.78
CA VAL A 113 3.01 0.56 2.08
C VAL A 113 1.96 -0.45 1.60
N ILE A 114 2.18 -1.06 0.43
CA ILE A 114 1.33 -2.15 -0.09
C ILE A 114 1.51 -3.41 0.76
N LEU A 115 2.75 -3.74 1.16
CA LEU A 115 3.05 -4.88 2.02
C LEU A 115 2.36 -4.78 3.38
N LEU A 116 2.29 -3.56 3.96
CA LEU A 116 1.55 -3.33 5.20
C LEU A 116 0.09 -3.75 5.10
N TYR A 117 -0.56 -3.45 3.97
CA TYR A 117 -1.92 -3.90 3.69
C TYR A 117 -1.99 -5.41 3.43
N GLN A 118 -1.07 -5.96 2.62
CA GLN A 118 -1.04 -7.40 2.31
C GLN A 118 -0.86 -8.25 3.56
N ASN A 119 0.07 -7.89 4.45
CA ASN A 119 0.26 -8.57 5.72
C ASN A 119 -1.00 -8.56 6.59
N SER A 120 -1.75 -7.44 6.56
CA SER A 120 -3.03 -7.34 7.27
C SER A 120 -4.08 -8.28 6.68
N VAL A 121 -4.21 -8.35 5.35
CA VAL A 121 -5.09 -9.30 4.66
C VAL A 121 -4.68 -10.74 4.98
N ASP A 122 -3.39 -11.06 4.88
CA ASP A 122 -2.86 -12.41 5.07
C ASP A 122 -3.09 -12.88 6.51
N PHE A 123 -2.88 -12.02 7.50
CA PHE A 123 -3.08 -12.40 8.90
C PHE A 123 -4.55 -12.42 9.30
N ASN A 124 -5.29 -11.33 9.01
CA ASN A 124 -6.63 -11.09 9.55
C ASN A 124 -7.78 -11.52 8.62
N GLY A 125 -7.55 -11.60 7.31
CA GLY A 125 -8.59 -11.78 6.29
C GLY A 125 -9.07 -10.46 5.69
N ILE A 126 -9.62 -10.51 4.46
CA ILE A 126 -9.99 -9.31 3.68
C ILE A 126 -11.10 -8.46 4.33
N ASP A 127 -12.07 -9.10 4.98
CA ASP A 127 -13.23 -8.44 5.59
C ASP A 127 -13.01 -8.00 7.04
N HIS A 128 -11.80 -8.21 7.59
CA HIS A 128 -11.50 -7.88 8.97
C HIS A 128 -11.35 -6.37 9.18
N ILE A 129 -11.82 -5.84 10.31
CA ILE A 129 -11.78 -4.39 10.60
C ILE A 129 -10.36 -3.78 10.57
N VAL A 130 -9.35 -4.55 10.99
CA VAL A 130 -7.94 -4.14 10.93
C VAL A 130 -7.47 -4.10 9.47
N THR A 131 -7.96 -4.97 8.61
CA THR A 131 -7.68 -4.96 7.17
C THR A 131 -8.31 -3.74 6.49
N SER A 132 -9.55 -3.39 6.86
CA SER A 132 -10.19 -2.16 6.40
C SER A 132 -9.41 -0.91 6.83
N ALA A 133 -8.91 -0.88 8.08
CA ALA A 133 -8.04 0.19 8.55
C ALA A 133 -6.69 0.24 7.78
N ALA A 134 -6.10 -0.92 7.47
CA ALA A 134 -4.89 -1.01 6.66
C ALA A 134 -5.10 -0.45 5.25
N LEU A 135 -6.26 -0.72 4.65
CA LEU A 135 -6.66 -0.20 3.34
C LEU A 135 -6.69 1.34 3.34
N GLU A 136 -7.33 1.93 4.35
CA GLU A 136 -7.40 3.38 4.52
C GLU A 136 -6.01 4.01 4.70
N VAL A 137 -5.17 3.42 5.55
CA VAL A 137 -3.78 3.85 5.77
C VAL A 137 -2.99 3.80 4.46
N ARG A 138 -3.06 2.68 3.74
CA ARG A 138 -2.40 2.48 2.44
C ARG A 138 -2.81 3.57 1.46
N ASP A 139 -4.11 3.75 1.25
CA ASP A 139 -4.64 4.68 0.25
C ASP A 139 -4.28 6.13 0.58
N THR A 140 -4.29 6.50 1.87
CA THR A 140 -3.87 7.82 2.33
C THR A 140 -2.38 8.08 2.03
N ILE A 141 -1.51 7.11 2.31
CA ILE A 141 -0.07 7.25 2.04
C ILE A 141 0.20 7.29 0.53
N LEU A 142 -0.42 6.39 -0.25
CA LEU A 142 -0.24 6.35 -1.70
C LEU A 142 -0.70 7.66 -2.35
N LYS A 143 -1.82 8.23 -1.89
CA LYS A 143 -2.28 9.54 -2.32
C LYS A 143 -1.25 10.64 -2.00
N ALA A 144 -0.69 10.64 -0.80
CA ALA A 144 0.33 11.63 -0.42
C ALA A 144 1.59 11.52 -1.30
N ILE A 145 2.03 10.31 -1.63
CA ILE A 145 3.17 10.09 -2.53
C ILE A 145 2.86 10.68 -3.93
N SER A 146 1.70 10.37 -4.50
CA SER A 146 1.29 10.91 -5.81
C SER A 146 1.18 12.43 -5.81
N ASP A 147 0.59 13.03 -4.77
CA ASP A 147 0.47 14.49 -4.65
C ASP A 147 1.86 15.16 -4.55
N MET A 148 2.86 14.49 -3.98
CA MET A 148 4.24 14.98 -3.91
C MET A 148 4.99 14.88 -5.24
N GLU A 149 4.76 13.84 -6.03
CA GLU A 149 5.35 13.69 -7.36
C GLU A 149 4.75 14.67 -8.37
N GLU A 150 3.45 14.95 -8.26
CA GLU A 150 2.74 15.90 -9.13
C GLU A 150 2.95 17.37 -8.73
N GLY A 151 3.67 17.63 -7.64
CA GLY A 151 3.89 18.99 -7.12
C GLY A 151 2.64 19.66 -6.54
N LYS A 152 1.57 18.88 -6.29
CA LYS A 152 0.31 19.34 -5.69
C LYS A 152 0.36 19.38 -4.16
N TRP A 153 1.45 18.89 -3.57
CA TRP A 153 1.65 18.88 -2.12
C TRP A 153 1.60 20.30 -1.51
N SER A 154 0.65 20.49 -0.59
CA SER A 154 0.51 21.71 0.23
C SER A 154 0.70 21.37 1.70
N THR A 155 1.58 22.12 2.37
CA THR A 155 2.05 21.90 3.75
C THR A 155 0.99 21.99 4.85
N ARG A 156 -0.31 22.18 4.51
CA ARG A 156 -1.38 22.50 5.48
C ARG A 156 -2.72 21.78 5.29
N ALA A 157 -2.93 21.00 4.24
CA ALA A 157 -4.29 20.63 3.85
C ALA A 157 -4.79 19.24 4.30
N SER A 158 -3.92 18.22 4.48
CA SER A 158 -4.42 16.85 4.24
C SER A 158 -4.77 15.97 5.44
N VAL A 159 -4.40 16.28 6.70
CA VAL A 159 -4.61 15.30 7.81
C VAL A 159 -5.49 15.82 8.96
N ARG A 160 -5.91 17.10 8.95
CA ARG A 160 -6.74 17.68 10.03
C ARG A 160 -8.22 17.85 9.67
N GLY A 161 -8.70 17.17 8.62
CA GLY A 161 -10.02 17.41 8.02
C GLY A 161 -11.03 16.28 8.15
N VAL A 162 -10.82 15.30 9.05
CA VAL A 162 -11.82 14.26 9.38
C VAL A 162 -12.13 14.26 10.86
#